data_AF-A0A8J3X6U8-F1
#
_entry.id   AF-A0A8J3X6U8-F1
#
_cell.length_a   1.000
_cell.length_b   1.000
_cell.length_c   1.000
_cell.angle_alpha   90.00
_cell.angle_beta   90.00
_cell.angle_gamma   90.00
#
_symmetry.space_group_name_H-M   'P 1'
#
loop_
_entity.id
_entity.type
_entity.pdbx_description
1 polymer ?
#
loop_
_entity_poly.entity_id
_entity_poly.type
_entity_poly.pdbx_seq_one_letter_code
_entity_poly.pdbx_strand_id
1 'polypeptide(L)'
;MEISGAGGYDEDIIVPYVRERLEKYLRAFDGVRTTHRGRPVSEVRSALDKAFEAEDLEVWNEVRDDAARVISEGRGPAQST
;
A
#
# COMPACT_ATOMS: atom_id res chain seq x y z
N MET A 1 15.46 24.63 23.38
CA MET A 1 14.89 23.28 23.15
C MET A 1 15.89 22.57 22.28
N GLU A 2 16.81 21.85 22.91
CA GLU A 2 17.96 21.23 22.23
C GLU A 2 17.57 19.87 21.69
N ILE A 3 17.78 19.67 20.39
CA ILE A 3 17.49 18.44 19.66
C ILE A 3 18.78 17.61 19.68
N SER A 4 19.05 16.97 20.81
CA SER A 4 20.27 16.18 21.03
C SER A 4 20.00 14.68 20.77
N GLY A 5 20.42 14.20 19.60
CA GLY A 5 20.99 12.88 19.34
C GLY A 5 20.14 11.60 19.60
N ALA A 6 19.99 10.79 18.54
CA ALA A 6 19.18 9.56 18.42
C ALA A 6 17.67 9.83 18.36
N GLY A 7 17.22 10.30 17.19
CA GLY A 7 15.83 10.66 16.91
C GLY A 7 14.89 9.47 17.03
N GLY A 8 14.47 9.17 18.26
CA GLY A 8 13.38 8.27 18.56
C GLY A 8 12.10 8.88 18.01
N TYR A 9 11.45 8.13 17.12
CA TYR A 9 10.10 8.42 16.70
C TYR A 9 9.19 8.41 17.94
N ASP A 10 8.34 9.42 18.08
CA ASP A 10 7.27 9.39 19.07
C ASP A 10 6.29 8.28 18.64
N GLU A 11 6.38 7.12 19.29
CA GLU A 11 5.60 5.94 18.96
C GLU A 11 4.09 6.22 19.08
N ASP A 12 3.69 7.11 20.00
CA ASP A 12 2.29 7.50 20.21
C ASP A 12 1.74 8.31 19.02
N ILE A 13 2.61 8.91 18.20
CA ILE A 13 2.25 9.64 16.98
C ILE A 13 2.45 8.78 15.73
N ILE A 14 3.57 8.05 15.65
CA ILE A 14 3.94 7.29 14.45
C ILE A 14 3.07 6.04 14.29
N VAL A 15 2.75 5.32 15.37
CA VAL A 15 1.96 4.09 15.26
C VAL A 15 0.54 4.35 14.72
N PRO A 16 -0.21 5.36 15.20
CA PRO A 16 -1.51 5.70 14.63
C PRO A 16 -1.42 6.15 13.17
N TYR A 17 -0.45 7.00 12.83
CA TYR A 17 -0.27 7.51 11.46
C TYR A 17 0.05 6.38 10.47
N VAL A 18 0.96 5.47 10.84
CA VAL A 18 1.30 4.31 10.00
C VAL A 18 0.11 3.36 9.86
N ARG A 19 -0.67 3.16 10.93
CA ARG A 19 -1.87 2.32 10.89
C ARG A 19 -2.91 2.88 9.92
N GLU A 20 -3.18 4.18 9.96
CA GLU A 20 -4.13 4.82 9.05
C GLU A 20 -3.70 4.66 7.58
N ARG A 21 -2.42 4.89 7.27
CA ARG A 21 -1.90 4.69 5.91
C ARG A 21 -2.00 3.23 5.46
N LEU A 22 -1.74 2.29 6.37
CA LEU A 22 -1.85 0.87 6.08
C LEU A 22 -3.31 0.46 5.79
N GLU A 23 -4.27 0.98 6.56
CA GLU A 23 -5.69 0.72 6.34
C GLU A 23 -6.17 1.25 4.97
N LYS A 24 -5.77 2.46 4.60
CA LYS A 24 -6.03 3.04 3.27
C LYS A 24 -5.43 2.18 2.16
N TYR A 25 -4.17 1.78 2.32
CA TYR A 25 -3.49 0.90 1.37
C TYR A 25 -4.23 -0.43 1.19
N LEU A 26 -4.57 -1.11 2.29
CA LEU A 26 -5.26 -2.40 2.25
C LEU A 26 -6.64 -2.30 1.59
N ARG A 27 -7.38 -1.22 1.86
CA ARG A 27 -8.69 -0.97 1.24
C ARG A 27 -8.57 -0.81 -0.29
N ALA A 28 -7.64 0.03 -0.75
CA ALA A 28 -7.39 0.22 -2.18
C ALA A 28 -6.93 -1.09 -2.84
N PHE A 29 -5.99 -1.79 -2.21
CA PHE A 29 -5.45 -3.06 -2.69
C PHE A 29 -6.55 -4.12 -2.83
N ASP A 30 -7.38 -4.32 -1.80
CA ASP A 30 -8.44 -5.33 -1.82
C ASP A 30 -9.56 -4.99 -2.81
N GLY A 31 -9.89 -3.70 -2.98
CA GLY A 31 -10.84 -3.25 -3.99
C GLY A 31 -10.39 -3.61 -5.40
N VAL A 32 -9.11 -3.30 -5.73
CA VAL A 32 -8.54 -3.64 -7.05
C VAL A 32 -8.38 -5.16 -7.19
N ARG A 33 -7.90 -5.85 -6.16
CA ARG A 33 -7.74 -7.31 -6.17
C ARG A 33 -9.05 -8.02 -6.47
N THR A 34 -10.16 -7.59 -5.87
CA THR A 34 -11.48 -8.22 -6.07
C THR A 34 -11.96 -8.12 -7.52
N THR A 35 -11.60 -7.04 -8.21
CA THR A 35 -12.13 -6.70 -9.54
C THR A 35 -11.18 -7.01 -10.70
N HIS A 36 -9.87 -7.03 -10.43
CA HIS A 36 -8.80 -7.14 -11.44
C HIS A 36 -7.85 -8.33 -11.23
N ARG A 37 -8.17 -9.28 -10.33
CA ARG A 37 -7.38 -10.50 -10.16
C ARG A 37 -7.19 -11.23 -11.49
N GLY A 38 -5.96 -11.64 -11.79
CA GLY A 38 -5.66 -12.38 -13.02
C GLY A 38 -5.58 -11.52 -14.29
N ARG A 39 -5.83 -10.21 -14.21
CA ARG A 39 -5.72 -9.29 -15.36
C ARG A 39 -4.27 -8.89 -15.63
N PRO A 40 -3.94 -8.35 -16.82
CA PRO A 40 -2.59 -7.90 -17.13
C PRO A 40 -2.04 -6.87 -16.13
N VAL A 41 -0.75 -6.97 -15.79
CA VAL A 41 -0.07 -6.10 -14.82
C VAL A 41 -0.28 -4.60 -15.13
N SER A 42 -0.24 -4.20 -16.40
CA SER A 42 -0.44 -2.81 -16.80
C SER A 42 -1.85 -2.29 -16.49
N GLU A 43 -2.86 -3.14 -16.66
CA GLU A 43 -4.25 -2.81 -16.32
C GLU A 43 -4.44 -2.71 -14.81
N VAL A 44 -3.90 -3.68 -14.07
CA VAL A 44 -3.93 -3.70 -12.61
C VAL A 44 -3.22 -2.48 -12.04
N ARG A 45 -2.04 -2.12 -12.58
CA ARG A 45 -1.28 -0.93 -12.16
C ARG A 45 -2.09 0.35 -12.34
N SER A 46 -2.75 0.51 -13.49
CA SER A 46 -3.61 1.67 -13.73
C SER A 46 -4.82 1.71 -12.78
N ALA A 47 -5.37 0.56 -12.41
CA ALA A 47 -6.45 0.50 -11.41
C ALA A 47 -5.95 0.86 -10.00
N LEU A 48 -4.75 0.39 -9.62
CA LEU A 48 -4.11 0.75 -8.35
C LEU A 48 -3.80 2.25 -8.28
N ASP A 49 -3.31 2.87 -9.36
CA ASP A 49 -3.06 4.31 -9.41
C ASP A 49 -4.31 5.12 -9.04
N LYS A 50 -5.44 4.79 -9.67
CA LYS A 50 -6.74 5.44 -9.39
C LYS A 50 -7.24 5.17 -7.97
N ALA A 51 -7.04 3.96 -7.48
CA ALA A 51 -7.47 3.58 -6.13
C ALA A 51 -6.65 4.27 -5.05
N PHE A 52 -5.34 4.41 -5.23
CA PHE A 52 -4.47 5.13 -4.30
C PHE A 52 -4.71 6.64 -4.34
N GLU A 53 -4.94 7.22 -5.52
CA GLU A 53 -5.34 8.63 -5.67
C GLU A 53 -6.66 8.91 -4.93
N ALA A 54 -7.66 8.01 -5.03
CA ALA A 54 -8.93 8.14 -4.33
C ALA A 54 -8.82 8.08 -2.79
N GLU A 55 -7.77 7.46 -2.27
CA GLU A 55 -7.48 7.37 -0.82
C GLU A 55 -6.47 8.43 -0.35
N ASP A 56 -6.08 9.37 -1.23
CA ASP A 56 -5.03 10.38 -0.99
C ASP A 56 -3.72 9.75 -0.50
N LEU A 57 -3.35 8.62 -1.12
CA LEU A 57 -2.21 7.80 -0.72
C LEU A 57 -1.08 7.86 -1.75
N GLU A 58 0.01 8.52 -1.38
CA GLU A 58 1.25 8.43 -2.13
C GLU A 58 1.95 7.09 -1.81
N VAL A 59 2.17 6.27 -2.85
CA VAL A 59 2.80 4.95 -2.78
C VAL A 59 4.00 4.91 -3.70
N TRP A 60 5.12 4.36 -3.22
CA TRP A 60 6.32 4.20 -4.04
C TRP A 60 6.07 3.31 -5.24
N ASN A 61 6.72 3.64 -6.37
CA ASN A 61 6.53 2.95 -7.63
C ASN A 61 6.77 1.45 -7.51
N GLU A 62 7.79 1.04 -6.75
CA GLU A 62 8.17 -0.34 -6.50
C GLU A 62 7.09 -1.11 -5.75
N VAL A 63 6.49 -0.50 -4.73
CA VAL A 63 5.40 -1.10 -3.93
C VAL A 63 4.16 -1.27 -4.80
N ARG A 64 3.81 -0.26 -5.61
CA ARG A 64 2.71 -0.34 -6.56
C ARG A 64 2.95 -1.42 -7.62
N ASP A 65 4.14 -1.48 -8.18
CA ASP A 65 4.49 -2.44 -9.22
C ASP A 65 4.49 -3.88 -8.69
N ASP A 66 4.94 -4.09 -7.45
CA ASP A 66 4.85 -5.37 -6.76
C ASP A 66 3.39 -5.77 -6.49
N ALA A 67 2.58 -4.84 -5.95
CA ALA A 67 1.14 -5.06 -5.75
C ALA A 67 0.42 -5.43 -7.04
N ALA A 68 0.76 -4.76 -8.15
CA ALA A 68 0.19 -5.06 -9.46
C ALA A 68 0.54 -6.46 -9.94
N ARG A 69 1.79 -6.91 -9.71
CA ARG A 69 2.20 -8.30 -10.01
C ARG A 69 1.45 -9.30 -9.14
N VAL A 70 1.36 -9.08 -7.83
CA VAL A 70 0.65 -9.98 -6.91
C VAL A 70 -0.81 -10.20 -7.34
N ILE A 71 -1.52 -9.11 -7.64
CA ILE A 71 -2.92 -9.17 -8.08
C ILE A 71 -3.03 -9.82 -9.48
N SER A 72 -2.14 -9.47 -10.41
CA SER A 72 -2.11 -10.03 -11.76
C SER A 72 -1.84 -11.54 -11.75
N GLU A 73 -0.93 -12.01 -10.91
CA GLU A 73 -0.63 -13.43 -10.73
C GLU A 73 -1.75 -14.17 -9.97
N GLY A 74 -2.71 -13.43 -9.43
CA GLY A 74 -3.80 -13.99 -8.64
C GLY A 74 -3.34 -14.62 -7.33
N ARG A 75 -2.17 -14.23 -6.80
CA ARG A 75 -1.73 -14.64 -5.46
C ARG A 75 -2.45 -13.79 -4.42
N GLY A 76 -2.73 -14.38 -3.26
CA GLY A 76 -3.02 -13.60 -2.06
C GLY A 76 -1.76 -12.89 -1.57
N PRO A 77 -1.86 -11.92 -0.64
CA PRO A 77 -0.68 -11.45 0.07
C PRO A 77 0.05 -12.69 0.63
N ALA A 78 1.38 -12.72 0.50
CA ALA A 78 2.19 -13.81 1.03
C ALA A 78 1.79 -14.01 2.50
N GLN A 79 1.14 -15.14 2.80
CA GLN A 79 0.92 -15.52 4.19
C GLN A 79 2.31 -15.84 4.74
N SER A 80 2.85 -14.93 5.54
CA SER A 80 3.97 -15.25 6.42
C SER A 80 3.56 -16.45 7.26
N THR A 81 4.16 -17.60 6.97
CA THR A 81 4.19 -18.76 7.87
C THR A 81 5.16 -18.46 9.00
#